data_AF-A0A7Y5HAY9-F1
#
_entry.id   AF-A0A7Y5HAY9-F1
#
_cell.length_a   1.000
_cell.length_b   1.000
_cell.length_c   1.000
_cell.angle_alpha   90.00
_cell.angle_beta   90.00
_cell.angle_gamma   90.00
#
_symmetry.space_group_name_H-M   'P 1'
#
loop_
_entity.id
_entity.type
_entity.pdbx_description
1 polymer ?
#
loop_
_entity_poly.entity_id
_entity_poly.type
_entity_poly.pdbx_seq_one_letter_code
_entity_poly.pdbx_strand_id
1 'polypeptide(L)'
;MSCREIRLGFSEALDAPPDGEDRLRVESHCAQCGVCGPEWRTLLRLEELMAESPPLPRGFSGRVMAALPPVPSPRREAAPLFVAGLVAACALVALQLAFFSPWIQPVVARLSESFSGLNELAQARVAGMPDAWALTGWVAVGLVVAGALSGATLLRLGRAHR
;
A
#
# COMPACT_ATOMS: atom_id res chain seq x y z
N MET A 1 -34.78 12.55 -19.23
CA MET A 1 -34.82 13.16 -17.89
C MET A 1 -35.86 14.26 -17.88
N SER A 2 -36.63 14.35 -16.80
CA SER A 2 -37.61 15.43 -16.64
C SER A 2 -36.91 16.73 -16.24
N CYS A 3 -37.51 17.88 -16.56
CA CYS A 3 -36.98 19.18 -16.11
C CYS A 3 -36.90 19.25 -14.57
N ARG A 4 -37.82 18.55 -13.87
CA ARG A 4 -37.83 18.48 -12.41
C ARG A 4 -36.59 17.78 -11.86
N GLU A 5 -36.22 16.62 -12.42
CA GLU A 5 -35.02 15.89 -12.01
C GLU A 5 -33.76 16.73 -12.21
N ILE A 6 -33.66 17.40 -13.35
CA ILE A 6 -32.48 18.21 -13.69
C ILE A 6 -32.33 19.41 -12.74
N ARG A 7 -33.44 20.09 -12.41
CA ARG A 7 -33.41 21.21 -11.46
C ARG A 7 -33.02 20.78 -10.05
N LEU A 8 -33.41 19.58 -9.61
CA LEU A 8 -32.96 19.03 -8.32
C LEU A 8 -31.45 18.77 -8.32
N GLY A 9 -30.88 18.36 -9.46
CA GLY A 9 -29.44 18.13 -9.63
C GLY A 9 -28.60 19.39 -9.85
N PHE A 10 -29.17 20.59 -9.90
CA PHE A 10 -28.40 21.82 -10.14
C PHE A 10 -27.36 22.10 -9.05
N SER A 11 -27.71 21.88 -7.78
CA SER A 11 -26.76 22.11 -6.67
C SER A 11 -25.57 21.17 -6.78
N GLU A 12 -25.83 19.87 -6.95
CA GLU A 12 -24.80 18.85 -7.08
C GLU A 12 -23.90 19.11 -8.29
N ALA A 13 -24.48 19.56 -9.41
CA ALA A 13 -23.72 19.94 -10.60
C ALA A 13 -22.91 21.23 -10.43
N LEU A 14 -23.31 22.17 -9.55
CA LEU A 14 -22.50 23.35 -9.23
C LEU A 14 -21.29 22.99 -8.36
N ASP A 15 -21.47 22.06 -7.42
CA ASP A 15 -20.40 21.60 -6.54
C ASP A 15 -19.43 20.61 -7.22
N ALA A 16 -19.85 20.00 -8.34
CA ALA A 16 -19.06 19.08 -9.14
C ALA A 16 -17.97 19.80 -9.96
N PRO A 17 -16.84 19.12 -10.27
CA PRO A 17 -15.86 19.68 -11.18
C PRO A 17 -16.45 19.88 -12.59
N PRO A 18 -15.86 20.75 -13.44
CA PRO A 18 -16.39 21.04 -14.76
C PRO A 18 -16.53 19.82 -15.69
N ASP A 19 -15.71 18.79 -15.48
CA ASP A 19 -15.72 17.50 -16.19
C ASP A 19 -16.43 16.38 -15.41
N GLY A 20 -17.06 16.71 -14.27
CA GLY A 20 -17.81 15.77 -13.45
C GLY A 20 -19.05 15.22 -14.16
N GLU A 21 -19.39 13.96 -13.87
CA GLU A 21 -20.52 13.28 -14.52
C GLU A 21 -21.84 14.03 -14.33
N ASP A 22 -22.10 14.53 -13.12
CA ASP A 22 -23.34 15.27 -12.81
C ASP A 22 -23.40 16.62 -13.53
N ARG A 23 -22.25 17.29 -13.71
CA ARG A 23 -22.11 18.52 -14.49
C ARG A 23 -22.48 18.29 -15.95
N LEU A 24 -21.84 17.30 -16.57
CA LEU A 24 -22.08 16.94 -17.97
C LEU A 24 -23.53 16.49 -18.20
N ARG A 25 -24.11 15.75 -17.24
CA ARG A 25 -25.51 15.31 -17.30
C ARG A 25 -26.47 16.51 -17.32
N VAL A 26 -26.29 17.49 -16.43
CA VAL A 26 -27.11 18.71 -16.37
C VAL A 26 -26.92 19.57 -17.62
N GLU A 27 -25.67 19.77 -18.06
CA GLU A 27 -25.34 20.57 -19.25
C GLU A 27 -25.95 19.97 -20.52
N SER A 28 -25.90 18.65 -20.68
CA SER A 28 -26.49 17.95 -21.83
C SER A 28 -28.00 18.22 -21.98
N HIS A 29 -28.73 18.25 -20.86
CA HIS A 29 -30.16 18.57 -20.86
C HIS A 29 -30.39 20.06 -21.12
N CYS A 30 -29.62 20.93 -20.46
CA CYS A 30 -29.77 22.38 -20.57
C CYS A 30 -29.44 22.91 -21.98
N ALA A 31 -28.57 22.22 -22.72
CA ALA A 31 -28.29 22.52 -24.13
C ALA A 31 -29.51 22.31 -25.04
N GLN A 32 -30.42 21.39 -24.67
CA GLN A 32 -31.57 21.01 -25.48
C GLN A 32 -32.89 21.58 -24.95
N CYS A 33 -32.94 21.98 -23.67
CA CYS A 33 -34.14 22.44 -23.00
C CYS A 33 -34.20 23.98 -22.90
N GLY A 34 -35.17 24.58 -23.61
CA GLY A 34 -35.37 26.04 -23.60
C GLY A 34 -35.80 26.64 -22.24
N VAL A 35 -36.24 25.80 -21.29
CA VAL A 35 -36.63 26.24 -19.94
C VAL A 35 -35.47 26.15 -18.96
N CYS A 36 -34.75 25.02 -18.94
CA CYS A 36 -33.67 24.81 -17.97
C CYS A 36 -32.37 25.55 -18.36
N GLY A 37 -32.11 25.74 -19.67
CA GLY A 37 -30.89 26.40 -20.15
C GLY A 37 -30.69 27.83 -19.65
N PRO A 38 -31.70 28.72 -19.66
CA PRO A 38 -31.60 30.06 -19.08
C PRO A 38 -31.34 30.07 -17.57
N GLU A 39 -32.00 29.18 -16.82
CA GLU A 39 -31.83 29.05 -15.37
C GLU A 39 -30.40 28.60 -15.04
N TRP A 40 -29.92 27.56 -15.72
CA TRP A 40 -28.56 27.05 -15.57
C TRP A 40 -27.50 28.13 -15.83
N ARG A 41 -27.59 28.87 -16.94
CA ARG A 41 -26.66 29.97 -17.24
C ARG A 41 -26.68 31.08 -16.18
N THR A 42 -27.82 31.32 -15.55
CA THR A 42 -27.92 32.31 -14.47
C THR A 42 -27.15 31.84 -13.23
N LEU A 43 -27.25 30.55 -12.89
CA LEU A 43 -26.49 29.95 -11.78
C LEU A 43 -24.98 29.99 -12.04
N LEU A 44 -24.54 29.66 -13.26
CA LEU A 44 -23.13 29.74 -13.64
C LEU A 44 -22.55 31.16 -13.51
N ARG A 45 -23.36 32.17 -13.87
CA ARG A 45 -22.95 33.56 -13.73
C ARG A 45 -22.82 33.98 -12.27
N LEU A 46 -23.69 33.48 -11.40
CA LEU A 46 -23.58 33.73 -9.96
C LEU A 46 -22.34 33.05 -9.37
N GLU A 47 -22.04 31.83 -9.81
CA GLU A 47 -20.81 31.11 -9.44
C GLU A 47 -19.55 31.92 -9.83
N GLU A 48 -19.51 32.45 -11.06
CA GLU A 48 -18.41 33.30 -11.55
C GLU A 48 -18.26 34.58 -10.71
N LEU A 49 -19.36 35.28 -10.41
CA LEU A 49 -19.34 36.48 -9.56
C LEU A 49 -18.85 36.19 -8.13
N MET A 50 -19.17 35.00 -7.59
CA MET A 50 -18.65 34.58 -6.29
C MET A 50 -17.18 34.21 -6.36
N ALA A 51 -16.72 33.63 -7.48
CA ALA A 51 -15.32 33.29 -7.70
C ALA A 51 -14.42 34.53 -7.80
N GLU A 52 -14.96 35.67 -8.27
CA GLU A 52 -14.28 36.98 -8.29
C GLU A 52 -14.09 37.61 -6.90
N SER A 53 -14.44 36.90 -5.83
CA SER A 53 -14.24 37.38 -4.46
C SER A 53 -12.77 37.73 -4.19
N PRO A 54 -12.49 38.81 -3.44
CA PRO A 54 -11.13 39.20 -3.11
C PRO A 54 -10.42 38.09 -2.34
N PRO A 55 -9.10 37.95 -2.50
CA PRO A 55 -8.33 36.92 -1.82
C PRO A 55 -8.48 37.07 -0.30
N LEU A 56 -8.55 35.92 0.40
CA LEU A 56 -8.62 35.90 1.85
C LEU A 56 -7.39 36.63 2.46
N PRO A 57 -7.58 37.39 3.56
CA PRO A 57 -6.46 38.04 4.25
C PRO A 57 -5.38 37.03 4.64
N ARG A 58 -4.10 37.43 4.55
CA ARG A 58 -2.98 36.60 5.02
C ARG A 58 -3.22 36.16 6.47
N GLY A 59 -3.08 34.86 6.73
CA GLY A 59 -3.27 34.28 8.06
C GLY A 59 -4.74 34.08 8.48
N PHE A 60 -5.72 34.33 7.60
CA PHE A 60 -7.14 34.07 7.91
C PHE A 60 -7.38 32.62 8.32
N SER A 61 -6.89 31.65 7.53
CA SER A 61 -7.01 30.23 7.85
C SER A 61 -6.38 29.88 9.21
N GLY A 62 -5.20 30.43 9.52
CA GLY A 62 -4.55 30.23 10.81
C GLY A 62 -5.40 30.74 11.99
N ARG A 63 -6.02 31.92 11.85
CA ARG A 63 -6.91 32.47 12.88
C ARG A 63 -8.18 31.64 13.07
N VAL A 64 -8.79 31.18 11.97
CA VAL A 64 -9.97 30.31 12.02
C VAL A 64 -9.62 28.99 12.71
N MET A 65 -8.52 28.34 12.30
CA MET A 65 -8.08 27.08 12.87
C MET A 65 -7.73 27.20 14.37
N ALA A 66 -7.17 28.33 14.80
CA ALA A 66 -6.88 28.59 16.20
C ALA A 66 -8.15 28.86 17.05
N ALA A 67 -9.23 29.33 16.42
CA ALA A 67 -10.51 29.57 17.08
C ALA A 67 -11.39 28.32 17.18
N LEU A 68 -11.11 27.29 16.38
CA LEU A 68 -11.84 26.02 16.46
C LEU A 68 -11.47 25.27 17.74
N PRO A 69 -12.46 24.67 18.44
CA PRO A 69 -12.16 23.82 19.58
C PRO A 69 -11.25 22.65 19.14
N PRO A 70 -10.30 22.22 19.99
CA PRO A 70 -9.43 21.11 19.66
C PRO A 70 -10.28 19.86 19.40
N VAL A 71 -10.20 19.31 18.19
CA VAL A 71 -10.82 18.03 17.86
C VAL A 71 -10.11 16.96 18.69
N PRO A 72 -10.82 16.17 19.52
CA PRO A 72 -10.20 15.08 20.26
C PRO A 72 -9.61 14.09 19.25
N SER A 73 -8.28 13.94 19.24
CA SER A 73 -7.64 13.00 18.33
C SER A 73 -7.64 11.59 18.95
N PRO A 74 -8.22 10.57 18.31
CA PRO A 74 -8.23 9.20 18.82
C PRO A 74 -6.81 8.59 18.89
N ARG A 75 -5.85 9.23 18.20
CA ARG A 75 -4.44 8.81 18.14
C ARG A 75 -3.72 8.92 19.48
N ARG A 76 -4.08 9.88 20.34
CA ARG A 76 -3.44 10.05 21.65
C ARG A 76 -3.81 8.95 22.65
N GLU A 77 -4.99 8.37 22.50
CA GLU A 77 -5.50 7.34 23.42
C GLU A 77 -5.10 5.92 23.00
N ALA A 78 -4.93 5.67 21.70
CA ALA A 78 -4.53 4.35 21.18
C ALA A 78 -3.01 4.11 21.17
N ALA A 79 -2.19 5.16 21.31
CA ALA A 79 -0.74 5.08 21.35
C ALA A 79 -0.18 4.07 22.39
N PRO A 80 -0.63 4.05 23.66
CA PRO A 80 -0.12 3.08 24.64
C PRO A 80 -0.47 1.62 24.27
N LEU A 81 -1.63 1.37 23.68
CA LEU A 81 -2.03 0.02 23.26
C LEU A 81 -1.20 -0.47 22.07
N PHE A 82 -0.87 0.41 21.13
CA PHE A 82 -0.01 0.06 20.00
C PHE A 82 1.42 -0.27 20.45
N VAL A 83 1.98 0.53 21.36
CA VAL A 83 3.31 0.27 21.94
C VAL A 83 3.32 -1.04 22.73
N ALA A 84 2.29 -1.29 23.55
CA ALA A 84 2.17 -2.55 24.28
C ALA A 84 2.07 -3.76 23.34
N GLY A 85 1.30 -3.65 22.26
CA GLY A 85 1.19 -4.69 21.23
C GLY A 85 2.52 -4.97 20.53
N LEU A 86 3.29 -3.93 20.20
CA LEU A 86 4.61 -4.06 19.59
C LEU A 86 5.60 -4.79 20.51
N VAL A 87 5.63 -4.41 21.80
CA VAL A 87 6.50 -5.04 22.80
C VAL A 87 6.13 -6.52 22.98
N ALA A 88 4.84 -6.84 23.03
CA ALA A 88 4.37 -8.22 23.12
C ALA A 88 4.78 -9.05 21.88
N ALA A 89 4.66 -8.48 20.68
CA ALA A 89 5.09 -9.14 19.45
C ALA A 89 6.61 -9.40 19.43
N CYS A 90 7.43 -8.43 19.84
CA CYS A 90 8.88 -8.61 19.96
C CYS A 90 9.24 -9.70 20.98
N ALA A 91 8.55 -9.76 22.12
CA ALA A 91 8.77 -10.79 23.12
C ALA A 91 8.42 -12.20 22.59
N LEU A 92 7.33 -12.33 21.83
CA LEU A 92 6.94 -13.60 21.20
C LEU A 92 7.96 -14.05 20.15
N VAL A 93 8.45 -13.14 19.30
CA VAL A 93 9.49 -13.45 18.32
C VAL A 93 10.79 -13.87 19.02
N ALA A 94 11.19 -13.18 20.08
CA ALA A 94 12.37 -13.54 20.86
C ALA A 94 12.21 -14.93 21.52
N LEU A 95 11.03 -15.23 22.06
CA LEU A 95 10.72 -16.54 22.64
C LEU A 95 10.75 -17.65 21.60
N GLN A 96 10.19 -17.41 20.41
CA GLN A 96 10.19 -18.37 19.32
C GLN A 96 11.61 -18.64 18.83
N LEU A 97 12.42 -17.60 18.66
CA LEU A 97 13.83 -17.75 18.32
C LEU A 97 14.59 -18.51 19.40
N ALA A 98 14.38 -18.20 20.69
CA ALA A 98 15.02 -18.91 21.79
C ALA A 98 14.63 -20.39 21.86
N PHE A 99 13.37 -20.72 21.58
CA PHE A 99 12.87 -22.09 21.65
C PHE A 99 13.30 -22.93 20.45
N PHE A 100 13.27 -22.37 19.24
CA PHE A 100 13.62 -23.09 18.01
C PHE A 100 15.11 -23.08 17.69
N SER A 101 15.88 -22.09 18.18
CA SER A 101 17.33 -22.00 17.99
C SER A 101 18.07 -23.30 18.34
N PRO A 102 17.92 -23.92 19.53
CA PRO A 102 18.68 -25.11 19.88
C PRO A 102 18.37 -26.33 18.99
N TRP A 103 17.19 -26.38 18.37
CA TRP A 103 16.81 -27.45 17.43
C TRP A 103 17.34 -27.23 16.01
N ILE A 104 17.48 -25.97 15.58
CA ILE A 104 17.88 -25.61 14.22
C ILE A 104 19.40 -25.53 14.07
N GLN A 105 20.12 -25.08 15.12
CA GLN A 105 21.58 -24.96 15.13
C GLN A 105 22.34 -26.23 14.67
N PRO A 106 22.01 -27.47 15.12
CA PRO A 106 22.74 -28.65 14.68
C PRO A 106 22.51 -29.00 13.20
N VAL A 107 21.33 -28.67 12.66
CA VAL A 107 21.01 -28.89 11.23
C VAL A 107 21.75 -27.87 10.37
N VAL A 108 21.74 -26.59 10.79
CA VAL A 108 22.47 -25.51 10.09
C VAL A 108 23.98 -25.77 10.11
N ALA A 109 24.54 -26.21 11.25
CA ALA A 109 25.95 -26.56 11.36
C ALA A 109 26.33 -27.69 10.38
N ARG A 110 25.58 -28.80 10.36
CA ARG A 110 25.83 -29.92 9.44
C ARG A 110 25.68 -29.55 7.96
N LEU A 111 24.70 -28.70 7.66
CA LEU A 111 24.52 -28.20 6.29
C LEU A 111 25.69 -27.29 5.91
N SER A 112 26.14 -26.41 6.80
CA SER A 112 27.28 -25.52 6.52
C SER A 112 28.58 -26.28 6.24
N GLU A 113 28.87 -27.35 7.00
CA GLU A 113 30.02 -28.24 6.77
C GLU A 113 29.92 -28.98 5.43
N SER A 114 28.71 -29.42 5.06
CA SER A 114 28.46 -30.08 3.77
C SER A 114 28.64 -29.11 2.59
N PHE A 115 28.20 -27.86 2.76
CA PHE A 115 28.34 -26.82 1.74
C PHE A 115 29.78 -26.32 1.60
N SER A 116 30.54 -26.21 2.70
CA SER A 116 31.96 -25.83 2.61
C SER A 116 32.78 -26.87 1.87
N GLY A 117 32.54 -28.17 2.13
CA GLY A 117 33.21 -29.26 1.40
C GLY A 117 32.85 -29.28 -0.10
N LEU A 118 31.58 -29.03 -0.44
CA LEU A 118 31.16 -28.90 -1.84
C LEU A 118 31.75 -27.65 -2.51
N ASN A 119 31.89 -26.55 -1.77
CA ASN A 119 32.48 -25.32 -2.28
C ASN A 119 33.99 -25.49 -2.56
N GLU A 120 34.74 -26.18 -1.69
CA GLU A 120 36.16 -26.49 -1.93
C GLU A 120 36.34 -27.41 -3.16
N LEU A 121 35.48 -28.41 -3.33
CA LEU A 121 35.48 -29.28 -4.50
C LEU A 121 35.11 -28.52 -5.79
N ALA A 122 34.16 -27.60 -5.72
CA ALA A 122 33.78 -26.74 -6.84
C ALA A 122 34.92 -25.78 -7.21
N GLN A 123 35.57 -25.15 -6.22
CA GLN A 123 36.71 -24.26 -6.43
C GLN A 123 37.93 -24.99 -7.00
N ALA A 124 38.24 -26.19 -6.50
CA ALA A 124 39.32 -27.03 -7.04
C ALA A 124 39.07 -27.47 -8.49
N ARG A 125 37.80 -27.72 -8.86
CA ARG A 125 37.42 -28.13 -10.22
C ARG A 125 37.37 -26.96 -11.21
N VAL A 126 37.01 -25.76 -10.75
CA VAL A 126 37.06 -24.52 -11.54
C VAL A 126 38.51 -24.07 -11.78
N ALA A 127 39.40 -24.22 -10.79
CA ALA A 127 40.82 -23.89 -10.95
C ALA A 127 41.55 -24.78 -11.97
N GLY A 128 41.00 -25.97 -12.29
CA GLY A 128 41.54 -26.90 -13.28
C GLY A 128 40.89 -26.84 -14.67
N MET A 129 39.91 -25.97 -14.92
CA MET A 129 39.22 -25.87 -16.22
C MET A 129 39.63 -24.59 -16.97
N PRO A 130 40.17 -24.69 -18.20
CA PRO A 130 40.30 -23.55 -19.09
C PRO A 130 38.93 -23.34 -19.74
N ASP A 131 38.11 -22.43 -19.20
CA ASP A 131 37.14 -21.58 -19.89
C ASP A 131 35.93 -21.22 -19.01
N ALA A 132 35.57 -19.94 -19.04
CA ALA A 132 34.70 -19.24 -18.07
C ALA A 132 33.21 -19.64 -18.04
N TRP A 133 32.75 -20.58 -18.86
CA TRP A 133 31.33 -20.95 -18.97
C TRP A 133 30.88 -22.06 -18.01
N ALA A 134 31.79 -22.72 -17.28
CA ALA A 134 31.44 -23.74 -16.29
C ALA A 134 30.87 -23.17 -14.96
N LEU A 135 31.10 -21.87 -14.69
CA LEU A 135 30.69 -21.21 -13.44
C LEU A 135 29.18 -20.97 -13.33
N THR A 136 28.48 -20.73 -14.44
CA THR A 136 27.04 -20.44 -14.44
C THR A 136 26.18 -21.68 -14.21
N GLY A 137 26.63 -22.86 -14.64
CA GLY A 137 25.90 -24.12 -14.47
C GLY A 137 25.84 -24.61 -13.02
N TRP A 138 26.94 -24.48 -12.27
CA TRP A 138 27.01 -25.01 -10.90
C TRP A 138 26.30 -24.14 -9.87
N VAL A 139 26.28 -22.82 -10.05
CA VAL A 139 25.48 -21.91 -9.21
C VAL A 139 23.98 -22.22 -9.35
N ALA A 140 23.53 -22.53 -10.56
CA ALA A 140 22.15 -22.94 -10.81
C ALA A 140 21.79 -24.27 -10.11
N VAL A 141 22.70 -25.26 -10.13
CA VAL A 141 22.49 -26.54 -9.43
C VAL A 141 22.44 -26.35 -7.91
N GLY A 142 23.31 -25.51 -7.34
CA GLY A 142 23.29 -25.17 -5.92
C GLY A 142 21.97 -24.52 -5.47
N LEU A 143 21.42 -23.62 -6.29
CA LEU A 143 20.13 -22.97 -6.03
C LEU A 143 18.95 -23.96 -6.06
N VAL A 144 18.97 -24.91 -7.00
CA VAL A 144 17.91 -25.94 -7.13
C VAL A 144 17.93 -26.91 -5.94
N VAL A 145 19.11 -27.32 -5.48
CA VAL A 145 19.24 -28.22 -4.32
C VAL A 145 18.82 -27.53 -3.01
N ALA A 146 19.18 -26.25 -2.82
CA ALA A 146 18.75 -25.47 -1.67
C ALA A 146 17.21 -25.26 -1.63
N GLY A 147 16.58 -25.07 -2.79
CA GLY A 147 15.13 -24.99 -2.93
C GLY A 147 14.42 -26.31 -2.61
N ALA A 148 14.96 -27.43 -3.08
CA ALA A 148 14.38 -28.77 -2.84
C ALA A 148 14.42 -29.18 -1.35
N LEU A 149 15.49 -28.83 -0.63
CA LEU A 149 15.61 -29.08 0.81
C LEU A 149 14.62 -28.25 1.64
N SER A 150 14.34 -27.01 1.23
CA SER A 150 13.31 -26.17 1.89
C SER A 150 11.89 -26.72 1.70
N GLY A 151 11.56 -27.23 0.51
CA GLY A 151 10.25 -27.84 0.23
C GLY A 151 10.01 -29.16 0.97
N ALA A 152 11.03 -30.02 1.07
CA ALA A 152 10.92 -31.31 1.77
C ALA A 152 10.74 -31.16 3.28
N THR A 153 11.27 -30.08 3.86
CA THR A 153 11.16 -29.78 5.30
C THR A 153 9.74 -29.31 5.67
N LEU A 154 9.10 -28.52 4.79
CA LEU A 154 7.71 -28.08 4.95
C LEU A 154 6.69 -29.22 4.81
N LEU A 155 6.94 -30.17 3.88
CA LEU A 155 6.07 -31.34 3.70
C LEU A 155 6.11 -32.34 4.87
N ARG A 156 7.24 -32.42 5.60
CA ARG A 156 7.34 -33.28 6.80
C ARG A 156 6.63 -32.69 8.02
N LEU A 157 6.64 -31.36 8.19
CA LEU A 157 5.89 -30.69 9.26
C LEU A 157 4.38 -30.74 9.06
N GLY A 158 3.89 -30.70 7.81
CA GLY A 158 2.46 -30.81 7.50
C GLY A 158 1.84 -32.19 7.76
N ARG A 159 2.64 -33.26 7.86
CA ARG A 159 2.15 -34.63 8.15
C ARG A 159 2.12 -34.97 9.64
N ALA A 160 2.76 -34.19 10.50
CA ALA A 160 2.77 -34.42 11.94
C ALA A 160 1.54 -33.83 12.67
N HIS A 161 0.67 -33.13 11.96
CA HIS A 161 -0.51 -32.43 12.50
C HIS A 161 -1.86 -32.89 11.90
N ARG A 162 -1.91 -34.09 11.29
CA ARG A 162 -3.15 -34.83 11.00
C ARG A 162 -3.11 -36.18 11.68
#